data_AF-A0A1F3Y2C4-F1
#
_entry.id   AF-A0A1F3Y2C4-F1
#
_cell.length_a   1.000
_cell.length_b   1.000
_cell.length_c   1.000
_cell.angle_alpha   90.00
_cell.angle_beta   90.00
_cell.angle_gamma   90.00
#
_symmetry.space_group_name_H-M   'P 1'
#
loop_
_entity.id
_entity.type
_entity.pdbx_description
1 polymer ?
#
loop_
_entity_poly.entity_id
_entity_poly.type
_entity_poly.pdbx_seq_one_letter_code
_entity_poly.pdbx_strand_id
1 'polypeptide(L)'
;MSTLAQKICKMQKFVIRCVKRIGMAIRNGEEGMKISILAIFIAGVAAAAPAQKNPRANIFPFSEYRDKVPVQAELVGLAGARTRLENEFLVVTNAGGTSVAPDKNGDYIFTPEKGTSAFDEAQVYWAGMKAVGYFKDAGFVLSGKPLQVRINYNSSGSVAACAGAFNSKDRAIEYSTCNGRKKRPASRYNDTFAHEFGHFVFNDLFPSEGLSSAVEGDGDYDSINEGVADFFAYAVFGSPLRGEGRLGPGYTRSLMNNMYFGAGASLVDDSQEAHSGGMAVGGALYDLSVALNSPLYVSKLVLQALRELPRKRLTYLGFMNALVAADNRLNNGARADAIRGALGNRGLYETGLRYSASISIPGAEEYMTMPGLKIIPDRRYVIKFNLADGFPGRPPSSLFKNRIRAWLSVRSCNRSSAVFSGQKLVSAGDDGSEAPGGMYFDIPAFAGVELGFSLQQGYGNCDFEASVYIGNDLVSKEKFELRE
;
A
#
# COMPACT_ATOMS: atom_id res chain seq x y z
N MET A 1 25.64 44.71 24.48
CA MET A 1 26.41 43.68 23.73
C MET A 1 25.92 42.31 24.16
N SER A 2 25.49 41.48 23.22
CA SER A 2 24.77 40.23 23.51
C SER A 2 25.67 39.17 24.17
N THR A 3 25.05 38.29 24.95
CA THR A 3 25.67 37.11 25.56
C THR A 3 26.39 36.21 24.55
N LEU A 4 26.01 36.25 23.27
CA LEU A 4 26.68 35.55 22.18
C LEU A 4 28.06 36.15 21.84
N ALA A 5 28.17 37.49 21.78
CA ALA A 5 29.45 38.15 21.52
C ALA A 5 30.48 37.89 22.64
N GLN A 6 30.02 37.81 23.89
CA GLN A 6 30.87 37.43 25.02
C GLN A 6 31.31 35.95 24.96
N LYS A 7 30.43 35.03 24.54
CA LYS A 7 30.77 33.62 24.34
C LYS A 7 31.80 33.44 23.22
N ILE A 8 31.60 34.12 22.08
CA ILE A 8 32.55 34.11 20.96
C ILE A 8 33.91 34.67 21.40
N CYS A 9 33.94 35.79 22.13
CA CYS A 9 35.19 36.38 22.62
C CYS A 9 35.92 35.47 23.63
N LYS A 10 35.19 34.79 24.53
CA LYS A 10 35.79 33.80 25.45
C LYS A 10 36.38 32.61 24.70
N MET A 11 35.69 32.12 23.68
CA MET A 11 36.15 30.99 22.86
C MET A 11 37.40 31.37 22.05
N GLN A 12 37.43 32.55 21.45
CA GLN A 12 38.62 33.07 20.75
C GLN A 12 39.83 33.20 21.69
N LYS A 13 39.63 33.73 22.91
CA LYS A 13 40.71 33.81 23.91
C LYS A 13 41.22 32.44 24.35
N PHE A 14 40.34 31.45 24.46
CA PHE A 14 40.72 30.06 24.76
C PHE A 14 41.56 29.46 23.63
N VAL A 15 41.11 29.60 22.38
CA VAL A 15 41.85 29.13 21.20
C VAL A 15 43.24 29.77 21.12
N ILE A 16 43.36 31.09 21.33
CA ILE A 16 44.65 31.79 21.32
C ILE A 16 45.60 31.23 22.42
N ARG A 17 45.08 30.91 23.61
CA ARG A 17 45.89 30.29 24.67
C ARG A 17 46.35 28.88 24.30
N CYS A 18 45.48 28.08 23.69
CA CYS A 18 45.82 26.74 23.22
C CYS A 18 46.90 26.80 22.12
N VAL A 19 46.76 27.68 21.13
CA VAL A 19 47.76 27.88 20.06
C VAL A 19 49.10 28.34 20.63
N LYS A 20 49.12 29.27 21.59
CA LYS A 20 50.36 29.70 22.27
C LYS A 20 51.04 28.55 23.03
N ARG A 21 50.27 27.72 23.74
CA ARG A 21 50.82 26.55 24.45
C ARG A 21 51.37 25.49 23.49
N ILE A 22 50.69 25.26 22.37
CA ILE A 22 51.16 24.36 21.32
C ILE A 22 52.46 24.90 20.70
N GLY A 23 52.55 26.19 20.38
CA GLY A 23 53.78 26.81 19.86
C GLY A 23 54.96 26.83 20.83
N MET A 24 54.71 26.77 22.15
CA MET A 24 55.77 26.55 23.15
C MET A 24 56.19 25.09 23.21
N ALA A 25 55.24 24.14 23.11
CA ALA A 25 55.53 22.71 23.14
C ALA A 25 56.21 22.20 21.85
N ILE A 26 56.02 22.87 20.70
CA ILE A 26 56.73 22.58 19.44
C ILE A 26 58.22 22.95 19.56
N ARG A 27 58.55 24.04 20.27
CA ARG A 27 59.94 24.45 20.50
C ARG A 27 60.73 23.47 21.38
N ASN A 28 60.06 22.53 22.04
CA ASN A 28 60.67 21.56 22.97
C ASN A 28 60.81 20.12 22.39
N GLY A 29 60.64 19.91 21.07
CA GLY A 29 61.08 18.67 20.41
C GLY A 29 60.21 17.41 20.56
N GLU A 30 58.94 17.54 20.92
CA GLU A 30 58.00 16.40 20.98
C GLU A 30 57.22 16.25 19.65
N GLU A 31 57.82 15.59 18.65
CA GLU A 31 57.30 15.61 17.26
C GLU A 31 56.24 14.53 16.92
N GLY A 32 56.15 13.42 17.66
CA GLY A 32 55.40 12.23 17.21
C GLY A 32 53.87 12.26 17.37
N MET A 33 53.31 13.04 18.29
CA MET A 33 51.89 12.93 18.69
C MET A 33 51.01 14.11 18.25
N LYS A 34 51.57 15.12 17.55
CA LYS A 34 50.96 16.46 17.45
C LYS A 34 50.36 16.82 16.08
N ILE A 35 50.73 16.14 15.00
CA ILE A 35 50.14 16.39 13.67
C ILE A 35 48.66 15.96 13.65
N SER A 36 48.31 14.86 14.35
CA SER A 36 46.93 14.37 14.45
C SER A 36 46.01 15.32 15.23
N ILE A 37 46.48 15.91 16.33
CA ILE A 37 45.67 16.84 17.14
C ILE A 37 45.45 18.17 16.40
N LEU A 38 46.45 18.68 15.69
CA LEU A 38 46.30 19.92 14.91
C LEU A 38 45.39 19.72 13.69
N ALA A 39 45.43 18.57 13.03
CA ALA A 39 44.49 18.22 11.95
C ALA A 39 43.05 18.04 12.47
N ILE A 40 42.86 17.40 13.62
CA ILE A 40 41.55 17.28 14.29
C ILE A 40 41.02 18.66 14.72
N PHE A 41 41.90 19.56 15.18
CA PHE A 41 41.50 20.90 15.61
C PHE A 41 41.24 21.85 14.44
N ILE A 42 42.00 21.77 13.35
CA ILE A 42 41.72 22.54 12.12
C ILE A 42 40.43 22.02 11.45
N ALA A 43 40.17 20.71 11.49
CA ALA A 43 38.88 20.14 11.06
C ALA A 43 37.71 20.54 11.98
N GLY A 44 37.95 20.71 13.28
CA GLY A 44 36.94 21.17 14.25
C GLY A 44 36.74 22.69 14.32
N VAL A 45 37.69 23.49 13.82
CA VAL A 45 37.66 24.96 13.81
C VAL A 45 37.43 25.53 12.39
N ALA A 46 37.51 24.70 11.34
CA ALA A 46 36.82 24.96 10.08
C ALA A 46 35.35 25.18 10.43
N ALA A 47 35.01 26.47 10.47
CA ALA A 47 33.92 27.00 11.26
C ALA A 47 32.65 26.17 11.05
N ALA A 48 31.97 25.85 12.15
CA ALA A 48 30.53 25.66 12.10
C ALA A 48 29.94 26.98 11.57
N ALA A 49 29.97 27.13 10.24
CA ALA A 49 29.20 28.13 9.53
C ALA A 49 27.80 27.99 10.13
N PRO A 50 27.20 29.10 10.58
CA PRO A 50 25.90 29.05 11.23
C PRO A 50 25.00 28.18 10.35
N ALA A 51 24.49 27.09 10.92
CA ALA A 51 23.73 26.09 10.18
C ALA A 51 22.75 26.86 9.30
N GLN A 52 22.91 26.70 7.98
CA GLN A 52 22.15 27.52 7.05
C GLN A 52 20.67 27.24 7.33
N LYS A 53 19.97 28.28 7.78
CA LYS A 53 18.56 28.17 8.11
C LYS A 53 17.79 27.86 6.83
N ASN A 54 16.87 26.91 6.89
CA ASN A 54 15.95 26.65 5.79
C ASN A 54 15.12 27.92 5.49
N PRO A 55 14.91 28.26 4.20
CA PRO A 55 13.89 29.22 3.79
C PRO A 55 12.53 28.89 4.39
N ARG A 56 11.72 29.92 4.62
CA ARG A 56 10.32 29.77 5.04
C ARG A 56 9.37 30.12 3.91
N ALA A 57 8.15 29.59 3.94
CA ALA A 57 7.07 29.98 3.04
C ALA A 57 5.75 30.13 3.79
N ASN A 58 4.87 30.97 3.26
CA ASN A 58 3.46 30.93 3.63
C ASN A 58 2.81 29.72 2.95
N ILE A 59 2.18 28.84 3.72
CA ILE A 59 1.50 27.64 3.22
C ILE A 59 0.18 27.43 3.95
N PHE A 60 -0.75 26.72 3.32
CA PHE A 60 -1.87 26.06 3.97
C PHE A 60 -1.41 24.65 4.40
N PRO A 61 -1.39 24.30 5.70
CA PRO A 61 -0.97 22.97 6.14
C PRO A 61 -1.81 21.82 5.59
N PHE A 62 -3.07 22.09 5.26
CA PHE A 62 -4.00 21.14 4.65
C PHE A 62 -4.57 21.68 3.34
N SER A 63 -5.36 22.75 3.39
CA SER A 63 -5.97 23.36 2.22
C SER A 63 -6.42 24.80 2.48
N GLU A 64 -6.51 25.61 1.41
CA GLU A 64 -7.05 26.97 1.48
C GLU A 64 -8.46 27.03 2.11
N TYR A 65 -9.26 25.97 1.95
CA TYR A 65 -10.60 25.91 2.52
C TYR A 65 -10.62 25.67 4.02
N ARG A 66 -9.82 24.72 4.49
CA ARG A 66 -9.79 24.31 5.89
C ARG A 66 -9.04 25.32 6.75
N ASP A 67 -7.89 25.75 6.29
CA ASP A 67 -6.97 26.56 7.08
C ASP A 67 -7.37 28.05 7.08
N LYS A 68 -7.94 28.52 5.95
CA LYS A 68 -8.36 29.90 5.65
C LYS A 68 -7.25 30.96 5.68
N VAL A 69 -6.26 30.82 6.56
CA VAL A 69 -5.11 31.70 6.74
C VAL A 69 -3.85 30.86 6.60
N PRO A 70 -2.90 31.23 5.72
CA PRO A 70 -1.67 30.49 5.61
C PRO A 70 -0.80 30.70 6.85
N VAL A 71 0.02 29.72 7.18
CA VAL A 71 1.04 29.77 8.24
C VAL A 71 2.43 29.76 7.63
N GLN A 72 3.42 30.24 8.37
CA GLN A 72 4.81 30.13 7.95
C GLN A 72 5.38 28.76 8.32
N ALA A 73 5.93 28.05 7.33
CA ALA A 73 6.61 26.76 7.53
C ALA A 73 7.98 26.75 6.86
N GLU A 74 8.90 25.92 7.36
CA GLU A 74 10.21 25.72 6.74
C GLU A 74 10.11 24.88 5.47
N LEU A 75 10.85 25.27 4.45
CA LEU A 75 11.05 24.51 3.21
C LEU A 75 12.29 23.61 3.36
N VAL A 76 12.09 22.46 4.03
CA VAL A 76 13.16 21.50 4.33
C VAL A 76 13.84 21.03 3.05
N GLY A 77 15.18 20.97 3.07
CA GLY A 77 15.98 20.50 1.93
C GLY A 77 16.35 21.58 0.91
N LEU A 78 15.88 22.82 1.08
CA LEU A 78 16.41 23.99 0.37
C LEU A 78 17.58 24.59 1.16
N ALA A 79 18.79 24.06 0.94
CA ALA A 79 20.01 24.70 1.42
C ALA A 79 20.57 25.64 0.33
N GLY A 80 20.86 26.89 0.69
CA GLY A 80 21.48 27.87 -0.21
C GLY A 80 20.60 29.08 -0.50
N ALA A 81 21.20 30.12 -1.11
CA ALA A 81 20.45 31.14 -1.85
C ALA A 81 20.00 30.53 -3.19
N ARG A 82 19.16 29.50 -3.14
CA ARG A 82 18.64 28.88 -4.36
C ARG A 82 17.59 29.80 -4.96
N THR A 83 17.72 30.05 -6.26
CA THR A 83 16.74 30.81 -7.03
C THR A 83 15.55 29.95 -7.46
N ARG A 84 15.53 28.67 -7.06
CA ARG A 84 14.56 27.66 -7.51
C ARG A 84 14.16 26.73 -6.37
N LEU A 85 12.91 26.28 -6.44
CA LEU A 85 12.32 25.31 -5.51
C LEU A 85 12.66 23.88 -5.98
N GLU A 86 13.90 23.48 -5.79
CA GLU A 86 14.44 22.18 -6.24
C GLU A 86 15.40 21.54 -5.24
N ASN A 87 15.39 20.21 -5.18
CA ASN A 87 16.40 19.38 -4.52
C ASN A 87 16.50 18.01 -5.21
N GLU A 88 17.20 17.05 -4.58
CA GLU A 88 17.41 15.71 -5.12
C GLU A 88 16.13 14.85 -5.24
N PHE A 89 15.01 15.26 -4.62
CA PHE A 89 13.74 14.53 -4.64
C PHE A 89 12.69 15.20 -5.52
N LEU A 90 12.68 16.53 -5.57
CA LEU A 90 11.61 17.31 -6.17
C LEU A 90 12.16 18.51 -6.94
N VAL A 91 11.57 18.80 -8.10
CA VAL A 91 11.80 20.04 -8.85
C VAL A 91 10.44 20.68 -9.14
N VAL A 92 10.20 21.87 -8.61
CA VAL A 92 8.98 22.63 -8.85
C VAL A 92 9.21 23.68 -9.93
N THR A 93 8.33 23.74 -10.91
CA THR A 93 8.39 24.66 -12.04
C THR A 93 7.03 25.30 -12.32
N ASN A 94 7.07 26.53 -12.83
CA ASN A 94 5.89 27.21 -13.36
C ASN A 94 5.86 27.05 -14.89
N ALA A 95 5.04 26.12 -15.38
CA ALA A 95 4.91 25.88 -16.82
C ALA A 95 4.28 27.07 -17.58
N GLY A 96 3.56 27.94 -16.86
CA GLY A 96 2.92 29.13 -17.43
C GLY A 96 3.77 30.40 -17.39
N GLY A 97 5.02 30.36 -16.90
CA GLY A 97 5.82 31.58 -16.77
C GLY A 97 7.18 31.42 -16.08
N THR A 98 7.62 32.49 -15.43
CA THR A 98 8.87 32.47 -14.66
C THR A 98 8.63 31.78 -13.32
N SER A 99 9.53 30.87 -12.94
CA SER A 99 9.50 30.27 -11.61
C SER A 99 9.84 31.27 -10.52
N VAL A 100 9.29 31.03 -9.34
CA VAL A 100 9.40 31.94 -8.22
C VAL A 100 10.83 32.03 -7.65
N ALA A 101 11.25 33.25 -7.29
CA ALA A 101 12.50 33.53 -6.59
C ALA A 101 12.21 33.94 -5.12
N PRO A 102 13.13 33.66 -4.18
CA PRO A 102 12.96 34.08 -2.79
C PRO A 102 13.04 35.61 -2.63
N ASP A 103 12.55 36.12 -1.51
CA ASP A 103 12.67 37.51 -1.10
C ASP A 103 14.12 37.87 -0.71
N LYS A 104 14.34 39.13 -0.30
CA LYS A 104 15.66 39.62 0.13
C LYS A 104 16.25 38.91 1.36
N ASN A 105 15.42 38.20 2.13
CA ASN A 105 15.83 37.40 3.29
C ASN A 105 16.08 35.93 2.92
N GLY A 106 15.85 35.54 1.66
CA GLY A 106 15.90 34.15 1.23
C GLY A 106 14.62 33.36 1.51
N ASP A 107 13.51 34.02 1.89
CA ASP A 107 12.24 33.38 2.22
C ASP A 107 11.23 33.49 1.04
N TYR A 108 10.30 32.54 0.93
CA TYR A 108 9.23 32.46 -0.07
C TYR A 108 7.87 32.90 0.51
N ILE A 109 7.81 34.14 1.03
CA ILE A 109 6.62 34.68 1.70
C ILE A 109 5.67 35.34 0.68
N PHE A 110 4.75 34.57 0.11
CA PHE A 110 3.73 35.06 -0.83
C PHE A 110 2.34 35.05 -0.20
N THR A 111 1.45 35.92 -0.70
CA THR A 111 0.03 35.88 -0.37
C THR A 111 -0.70 34.90 -1.30
N PRO A 112 -1.75 34.20 -0.84
CA PRO A 112 -2.52 33.25 -1.65
C PRO A 112 -3.51 33.96 -2.58
N GLU A 113 -3.14 35.13 -3.12
CA GLU A 113 -3.99 35.92 -3.99
C GLU A 113 -4.39 35.12 -5.24
N LYS A 114 -5.57 35.43 -5.79
CA LYS A 114 -6.09 34.69 -6.94
C LYS A 114 -5.19 34.97 -8.15
N GLY A 115 -4.66 33.91 -8.76
CA GLY A 115 -3.82 34.00 -9.97
C GLY A 115 -2.33 34.14 -9.72
N THR A 116 -1.87 34.12 -8.46
CA THR A 116 -0.43 34.14 -8.14
C THR A 116 0.12 32.71 -8.08
N SER A 117 0.97 32.33 -9.04
CA SER A 117 1.64 31.03 -9.06
C SER A 117 2.74 30.88 -8.00
N ALA A 118 3.32 31.99 -7.56
CA ALA A 118 4.41 32.01 -6.59
C ALA A 118 4.04 31.32 -5.25
N PHE A 119 2.83 31.58 -4.75
CA PHE A 119 2.30 30.90 -3.58
C PHE A 119 2.14 29.39 -3.84
N ASP A 120 1.55 29.03 -4.98
CA ASP A 120 1.28 27.64 -5.36
C ASP A 120 2.57 26.82 -5.52
N GLU A 121 3.63 27.40 -6.10
CA GLU A 121 4.95 26.76 -6.22
C GLU A 121 5.55 26.44 -4.83
N ALA A 122 5.54 27.40 -3.91
CA ALA A 122 6.04 27.19 -2.55
C ALA A 122 5.18 26.18 -1.75
N GLN A 123 3.85 26.22 -1.94
CA GLN A 123 2.90 25.29 -1.35
C GLN A 123 3.19 23.84 -1.76
N VAL A 124 3.31 23.56 -3.06
CA VAL A 124 3.55 22.20 -3.55
C VAL A 124 4.95 21.71 -3.22
N TYR A 125 5.94 22.60 -3.14
CA TYR A 125 7.28 22.23 -2.66
C TYR A 125 7.20 21.72 -1.22
N TRP A 126 6.56 22.49 -0.33
CA TRP A 126 6.40 22.11 1.06
C TRP A 126 5.63 20.79 1.22
N ALA A 127 4.51 20.64 0.50
CA ALA A 127 3.71 19.42 0.52
C ALA A 127 4.51 18.21 0.01
N GLY A 128 5.30 18.40 -1.06
CA GLY A 128 6.22 17.41 -1.60
C GLY A 128 7.26 16.96 -0.61
N MET A 129 7.92 17.88 0.08
CA MET A 129 8.92 17.53 1.08
C MET A 129 8.34 16.83 2.30
N LYS A 130 7.12 17.19 2.71
CA LYS A 130 6.40 16.46 3.75
C LYS A 130 6.06 15.02 3.31
N ALA A 131 5.56 14.83 2.08
CA ALA A 131 5.30 13.51 1.53
C ALA A 131 6.59 12.68 1.43
N VAL A 132 7.66 13.25 0.88
CA VAL A 132 8.99 12.61 0.81
C VAL A 132 9.47 12.14 2.18
N GLY A 133 9.38 12.99 3.22
CA GLY A 133 9.73 12.61 4.58
C GLY A 133 8.91 11.43 5.09
N TYR A 134 7.59 11.52 4.95
CA TYR A 134 6.67 10.44 5.36
C TYR A 134 6.98 9.10 4.68
N PHE A 135 7.17 9.11 3.36
CA PHE A 135 7.43 7.89 2.60
C PHE A 135 8.81 7.30 2.90
N LYS A 136 9.83 8.11 3.20
CA LYS A 136 11.11 7.61 3.72
C LYS A 136 10.93 6.89 5.06
N ASP A 137 10.15 7.45 5.97
CA ASP A 137 9.85 6.81 7.26
C ASP A 137 9.05 5.50 7.09
N ALA A 138 8.24 5.43 6.02
CA ALA A 138 7.55 4.22 5.58
C ALA A 138 8.47 3.21 4.85
N GLY A 139 9.75 3.52 4.67
CA GLY A 139 10.73 2.65 4.02
C GLY A 139 10.70 2.68 2.49
N PHE A 140 10.05 3.67 1.88
CA PHE A 140 10.15 3.93 0.45
C PHE A 140 11.48 4.63 0.13
N VAL A 141 12.19 4.11 -0.87
CA VAL A 141 13.45 4.68 -1.34
C VAL A 141 13.20 5.34 -2.68
N LEU A 142 13.22 6.66 -2.69
CA LEU A 142 13.15 7.46 -3.91
C LEU A 142 14.39 7.16 -4.76
N SER A 143 14.19 6.57 -5.93
CA SER A 143 15.27 6.24 -6.86
C SER A 143 15.16 7.05 -8.15
N GLY A 144 16.29 7.26 -8.84
CA GLY A 144 16.30 7.93 -10.15
C GLY A 144 16.21 9.46 -10.09
N LYS A 145 15.56 10.04 -11.09
CA LYS A 145 15.49 11.50 -11.25
C LYS A 145 14.48 12.12 -10.26
N PRO A 146 14.71 13.37 -9.83
CA PRO A 146 13.73 14.12 -9.04
C PRO A 146 12.36 14.15 -9.72
N LEU A 147 11.28 14.00 -8.93
CA LEU A 147 9.91 14.16 -9.39
C LEU A 147 9.71 15.61 -9.85
N GLN A 148 9.16 15.77 -11.06
CA GLN A 148 8.81 17.09 -11.56
C GLN A 148 7.44 17.50 -11.02
N VAL A 149 7.29 18.75 -10.60
CA VAL A 149 5.99 19.33 -10.27
C VAL A 149 5.79 20.58 -11.10
N ARG A 150 4.78 20.56 -11.96
CA ARG A 150 4.51 21.61 -12.94
C ARG A 150 3.23 22.33 -12.56
N ILE A 151 3.35 23.59 -12.16
CA ILE A 151 2.22 24.47 -11.88
C ILE A 151 1.83 25.23 -13.14
N ASN A 152 0.55 25.57 -13.31
CA ASN A 152 0.01 26.25 -14.49
C ASN A 152 0.29 25.49 -15.80
N TYR A 153 0.25 24.17 -15.73
CA TYR A 153 0.48 23.32 -16.89
C TYR A 153 -0.76 23.33 -17.80
N ASN A 154 -0.61 23.89 -19.00
CA ASN A 154 -1.64 23.83 -20.03
C ASN A 154 -1.26 22.77 -21.05
N SER A 155 -1.69 21.52 -20.83
CA SER A 155 -1.77 20.59 -21.96
C SER A 155 -2.80 21.16 -22.94
N SER A 156 -2.44 21.19 -24.22
CA SER A 156 -3.14 21.92 -25.29
C SER A 156 -4.57 21.43 -25.62
N GLY A 157 -5.27 20.74 -24.71
CA GLY A 157 -6.59 20.14 -24.94
C GLY A 157 -7.60 20.15 -23.78
N SER A 158 -7.22 20.42 -22.52
CA SER A 158 -8.17 20.40 -21.39
C SER A 158 -7.94 21.51 -20.36
N VAL A 159 -7.91 22.75 -20.82
CA VAL A 159 -7.73 24.00 -20.05
C VAL A 159 -8.82 24.26 -18.97
N ALA A 160 -9.73 23.31 -18.73
CA ALA A 160 -10.94 23.51 -17.95
C ALA A 160 -10.89 22.93 -16.52
N ALA A 161 -9.98 22.02 -16.18
CA ALA A 161 -10.25 21.13 -15.04
C ALA A 161 -9.89 21.66 -13.64
N CYS A 162 -9.03 22.68 -13.48
CA CYS A 162 -8.50 23.04 -12.14
C CYS A 162 -8.06 21.79 -11.36
N ALA A 163 -7.33 20.92 -12.03
CA ALA A 163 -6.96 19.59 -11.59
C ALA A 163 -5.45 19.39 -11.52
N GLY A 164 -5.05 18.58 -10.55
CA GLY A 164 -3.77 17.89 -10.53
C GLY A 164 -3.92 16.53 -11.22
N ALA A 165 -2.85 16.05 -11.83
CA ALA A 165 -2.75 14.68 -12.34
C ALA A 165 -1.28 14.24 -12.30
N PHE A 166 -1.04 12.98 -11.98
CA PHE A 166 0.26 12.35 -12.18
C PHE A 166 0.42 11.86 -13.62
N ASN A 167 1.48 12.32 -14.27
CA ASN A 167 1.92 11.90 -15.60
C ASN A 167 3.11 10.93 -15.43
N SER A 168 2.84 9.64 -15.59
CA SER A 168 3.83 8.56 -15.44
C SER A 168 4.98 8.67 -16.45
N LYS A 169 4.69 9.10 -17.69
CA LYS A 169 5.67 9.21 -18.79
C LYS A 169 6.74 10.25 -18.48
N ASP A 170 6.32 11.39 -17.97
CA ASP A 170 7.21 12.50 -17.66
C ASP A 170 7.72 12.46 -16.21
N ARG A 171 7.23 11.51 -15.41
CA ARG A 171 7.44 11.46 -13.95
C ARG A 171 7.17 12.84 -13.35
N ALA A 172 5.95 13.33 -13.60
CA ALA A 172 5.55 14.69 -13.27
C ALA A 172 4.17 14.72 -12.60
N ILE A 173 3.99 15.57 -11.59
CA ILE A 173 2.67 16.00 -11.12
C ILE A 173 2.36 17.32 -11.80
N GLU A 174 1.24 17.38 -12.51
CA GLU A 174 0.87 18.51 -13.36
C GLU A 174 -0.41 19.16 -12.86
N TYR A 175 -0.35 20.45 -12.54
CA TYR A 175 -1.49 21.24 -12.11
C TYR A 175 -1.93 22.19 -13.22
N SER A 176 -3.14 21.98 -13.72
CA SER A 176 -3.76 22.83 -14.74
C SER A 176 -4.09 24.24 -14.24
N THR A 177 -4.08 25.21 -15.16
CA THR A 177 -4.50 26.58 -14.85
C THR A 177 -5.99 26.66 -14.49
N CYS A 178 -6.31 27.61 -13.60
CA CYS A 178 -7.68 27.91 -13.18
C CYS A 178 -8.18 29.23 -13.80
N ASN A 179 -8.18 29.31 -15.14
CA ASN A 179 -8.57 30.54 -15.83
C ASN A 179 -10.06 30.86 -15.60
N GLY A 180 -10.34 31.97 -14.91
CA GLY A 180 -11.68 32.58 -14.82
C GLY A 180 -12.74 31.85 -13.98
N ARG A 181 -12.47 30.66 -13.43
CA ARG A 181 -13.46 29.91 -12.64
C ARG A 181 -13.51 30.40 -11.18
N LYS A 182 -14.64 30.13 -10.50
CA LYS A 182 -14.78 30.25 -9.03
C LYS A 182 -14.00 29.15 -8.28
N LYS A 183 -13.40 28.21 -9.01
CA LYS A 183 -12.62 27.10 -8.45
C LYS A 183 -11.23 27.58 -8.04
N ARG A 184 -10.73 27.03 -6.95
CA ARG A 184 -9.38 27.29 -6.45
C ARG A 184 -8.38 26.33 -7.12
N PRO A 185 -7.11 26.73 -7.31
CA PRO A 185 -6.07 25.85 -7.85
C PRO A 185 -5.90 24.57 -7.02
N ALA A 186 -5.84 23.41 -7.68
CA ALA A 186 -5.63 22.11 -7.01
C ALA A 186 -4.27 22.02 -6.30
N SER A 187 -3.29 22.83 -6.72
CA SER A 187 -1.99 23.02 -6.08
C SER A 187 -2.09 23.51 -4.63
N ARG A 188 -3.23 24.08 -4.22
CA ARG A 188 -3.48 24.58 -2.85
C ARG A 188 -4.14 23.56 -1.92
N TYR A 189 -4.22 22.30 -2.36
CA TYR A 189 -4.84 21.19 -1.64
C TYR A 189 -3.79 20.11 -1.47
N ASN A 190 -3.16 20.05 -0.28
CA ASN A 190 -2.02 19.16 -0.06
C ASN A 190 -2.40 17.68 -0.11
N ASP A 191 -3.65 17.41 0.24
CA ASP A 191 -4.24 16.11 0.12
C ASP A 191 -4.30 15.71 -1.37
N THR A 192 -4.64 16.62 -2.29
CA THR A 192 -4.55 16.40 -3.75
C THR A 192 -3.11 16.13 -4.15
N PHE A 193 -2.14 16.94 -3.71
CA PHE A 193 -0.71 16.66 -3.95
C PHE A 193 -0.30 15.26 -3.51
N ALA A 194 -0.64 14.87 -2.28
CA ALA A 194 -0.23 13.57 -1.74
C ALA A 194 -0.85 12.38 -2.46
N HIS A 195 -2.03 12.55 -3.07
CA HIS A 195 -2.64 11.53 -3.90
C HIS A 195 -1.91 11.37 -5.23
N GLU A 196 -1.60 12.47 -5.92
CA GLU A 196 -0.76 12.40 -7.14
C GLU A 196 0.64 11.86 -6.83
N PHE A 197 1.19 12.20 -5.66
CA PHE A 197 2.45 11.62 -5.17
C PHE A 197 2.29 10.13 -4.83
N GLY A 198 1.12 9.70 -4.38
CA GLY A 198 0.77 8.29 -4.17
C GLY A 198 0.83 7.49 -5.47
N HIS A 199 0.27 8.01 -6.56
CA HIS A 199 0.43 7.41 -7.88
C HIS A 199 1.89 7.34 -8.31
N PHE A 200 2.67 8.39 -8.05
CA PHE A 200 4.10 8.38 -8.30
C PHE A 200 4.81 7.25 -7.54
N VAL A 201 4.57 7.12 -6.24
CA VAL A 201 5.16 6.05 -5.40
C VAL A 201 4.75 4.68 -5.91
N PHE A 202 3.46 4.50 -6.22
CA PHE A 202 2.94 3.26 -6.77
C PHE A 202 3.64 2.90 -8.09
N ASN A 203 3.75 3.86 -9.01
CA ASN A 203 4.39 3.72 -10.30
C ASN A 203 5.90 3.40 -10.20
N ASP A 204 6.61 4.00 -9.24
CA ASP A 204 8.04 3.76 -9.01
C ASP A 204 8.34 2.34 -8.49
N LEU A 205 7.34 1.65 -7.95
CA LEU A 205 7.46 0.24 -7.56
C LEU A 205 7.32 -0.73 -8.75
N PHE A 206 6.87 -0.25 -9.92
CA PHE A 206 6.72 -1.04 -11.16
C PHE A 206 7.52 -0.48 -12.35
N PRO A 207 8.83 -0.17 -12.21
CA PRO A 207 9.57 0.63 -13.19
C PRO A 207 9.79 -0.08 -14.54
N SER A 208 9.87 -1.42 -14.54
CA SER A 208 10.14 -2.22 -15.74
C SER A 208 8.89 -2.50 -16.59
N GLU A 209 7.71 -2.16 -16.09
CA GLU A 209 6.45 -2.57 -16.71
C GLU A 209 5.86 -1.52 -17.67
N GLY A 210 6.60 -0.44 -17.96
CA GLY A 210 6.27 0.53 -19.02
C GLY A 210 4.85 1.06 -18.88
N LEU A 211 4.62 1.96 -17.94
CA LEU A 211 3.27 2.44 -17.62
C LEU A 211 2.75 3.35 -18.73
N SER A 212 2.12 2.77 -19.76
CA SER A 212 1.09 3.50 -20.48
C SER A 212 -0.12 3.60 -19.55
N SER A 213 -0.59 4.81 -19.35
CA SER A 213 -1.90 5.16 -18.78
C SER A 213 -3.06 4.66 -19.64
N ALA A 214 -2.89 3.57 -20.39
CA ALA A 214 -3.71 3.24 -21.57
C ALA A 214 -4.08 1.76 -21.69
N VAL A 215 -3.87 0.97 -20.65
CA VAL A 215 -4.80 -0.16 -20.43
C VAL A 215 -5.79 0.28 -19.35
N GLU A 216 -6.41 1.44 -19.59
CA GLU A 216 -7.69 1.79 -18.97
C GLU A 216 -8.62 0.61 -19.27
N GLY A 217 -9.01 -0.13 -18.24
CA GLY A 217 -9.81 -1.35 -18.39
C GLY A 217 -9.37 -2.54 -17.55
N ASP A 218 -8.23 -2.46 -16.83
CA ASP A 218 -7.90 -3.43 -15.78
C ASP A 218 -8.45 -2.95 -14.44
N GLY A 219 -9.77 -3.09 -14.27
CA GLY A 219 -10.57 -2.43 -13.22
C GLY A 219 -10.04 -2.60 -11.80
N ASP A 220 -9.44 -3.75 -11.46
CA ASP A 220 -8.84 -3.99 -10.13
C ASP A 220 -7.56 -3.17 -9.94
N TYR A 221 -6.67 -3.16 -10.94
CA TYR A 221 -5.38 -2.46 -10.86
C TYR A 221 -5.59 -0.95 -10.67
N ASP A 222 -6.46 -0.35 -11.52
CA ASP A 222 -6.70 1.09 -11.47
C ASP A 222 -7.37 1.49 -10.15
N SER A 223 -8.34 0.68 -9.69
CA SER A 223 -8.98 0.87 -8.39
C SER A 223 -8.02 0.75 -7.21
N ILE A 224 -7.10 -0.23 -7.25
CA ILE A 224 -6.08 -0.38 -6.22
C ILE A 224 -5.13 0.82 -6.22
N ASN A 225 -4.70 1.29 -7.40
CA ASN A 225 -3.85 2.46 -7.55
C ASN A 225 -4.52 3.72 -6.96
N GLU A 226 -5.76 4.01 -7.36
CA GLU A 226 -6.56 5.12 -6.84
C GLU A 226 -6.78 5.05 -5.33
N GLY A 227 -7.16 3.87 -4.82
CA GLY A 227 -7.43 3.68 -3.39
C GLY A 227 -6.17 3.77 -2.53
N VAL A 228 -5.04 3.25 -3.01
CA VAL A 228 -3.74 3.40 -2.35
C VAL A 228 -3.31 4.87 -2.35
N ALA A 229 -3.50 5.60 -3.45
CA ALA A 229 -3.19 7.02 -3.54
C ALA A 229 -4.05 7.86 -2.57
N ASP A 230 -5.36 7.61 -2.49
CA ASP A 230 -6.24 8.25 -1.51
C ASP A 230 -5.86 7.91 -0.06
N PHE A 231 -5.53 6.64 0.24
CA PHE A 231 -5.06 6.23 1.56
C PHE A 231 -3.76 6.93 1.95
N PHE A 232 -2.76 6.96 1.06
CA PHE A 232 -1.50 7.64 1.34
C PHE A 232 -1.68 9.13 1.60
N ALA A 233 -2.59 9.77 0.89
CA ALA A 233 -2.87 11.16 1.14
C ALA A 233 -3.50 11.41 2.53
N TYR A 234 -4.39 10.51 2.98
CA TYR A 234 -4.82 10.48 4.38
C TYR A 234 -3.64 10.23 5.33
N ALA A 235 -2.77 9.28 5.02
CA ALA A 235 -1.68 8.88 5.89
C ALA A 235 -0.66 10.01 6.12
N VAL A 236 -0.43 10.86 5.10
CA VAL A 236 0.49 12.00 5.16
C VAL A 236 -0.14 13.24 5.83
N PHE A 237 -1.41 13.53 5.57
CA PHE A 237 -2.06 14.79 5.98
C PHE A 237 -3.15 14.64 7.04
N GLY A 238 -3.51 13.42 7.40
CA GLY A 238 -4.41 13.09 8.52
C GLY A 238 -5.90 13.33 8.27
N SER A 239 -6.31 13.73 7.06
CA SER A 239 -7.74 13.87 6.73
C SER A 239 -8.22 12.71 5.87
N PRO A 240 -9.32 12.04 6.25
CA PRO A 240 -9.93 11.02 5.40
C PRO A 240 -10.80 11.63 4.28
N LEU A 241 -10.95 12.96 4.24
CA LEU A 241 -11.72 13.66 3.23
C LEU A 241 -10.79 14.18 2.12
N ARG A 242 -11.19 13.96 0.86
CA ARG A 242 -10.42 14.31 -0.34
C ARG A 242 -10.98 15.57 -0.99
N GLY A 243 -10.12 16.50 -1.40
CA GLY A 243 -10.51 17.72 -2.12
C GLY A 243 -11.42 18.65 -1.32
N GLU A 244 -11.27 18.70 0.01
CA GLU A 244 -12.12 19.50 0.90
C GLU A 244 -12.16 20.98 0.48
N GLY A 245 -13.30 21.45 -0.02
CA GLY A 245 -13.49 22.84 -0.45
C GLY A 245 -13.13 23.14 -1.91
N ARG A 246 -12.60 22.16 -2.66
CA ARG A 246 -12.09 22.38 -4.02
C ARG A 246 -13.18 22.76 -5.02
N LEU A 247 -14.36 22.15 -4.88
CA LEU A 247 -15.51 22.35 -5.77
C LEU A 247 -16.68 23.11 -5.12
N GLY A 248 -16.43 23.77 -3.98
CA GLY A 248 -17.46 24.37 -3.12
C GLY A 248 -17.43 23.75 -1.72
N PRO A 249 -18.40 24.05 -0.85
CA PRO A 249 -18.53 23.38 0.44
C PRO A 249 -18.65 21.86 0.24
N GLY A 250 -17.82 21.08 0.92
CA GLY A 250 -17.80 19.61 0.82
C GLY A 250 -16.44 19.06 0.41
N TYR A 251 -16.44 17.83 -0.09
CA TYR A 251 -15.27 17.04 -0.49
C TYR A 251 -15.61 16.23 -1.75
N THR A 252 -14.59 15.78 -2.50
CA THR A 252 -14.77 14.96 -3.70
C THR A 252 -14.97 13.48 -3.37
N ARG A 253 -14.23 12.96 -2.39
CA ARG A 253 -14.31 11.58 -1.89
C ARG A 253 -14.03 11.53 -0.39
N SER A 254 -14.43 10.45 0.27
CA SER A 254 -14.17 10.23 1.71
C SER A 254 -13.78 8.78 1.95
N LEU A 255 -12.74 8.53 2.75
CA LEU A 255 -12.35 7.19 3.19
C LEU A 255 -13.23 6.66 4.34
N MET A 256 -14.00 7.53 5.00
CA MET A 256 -14.99 7.16 6.02
C MET A 256 -16.32 6.68 5.40
N ASN A 257 -16.34 6.41 4.09
CA ASN A 257 -17.50 5.84 3.42
C ASN A 257 -17.76 4.41 3.95
N ASN A 258 -18.96 3.88 3.71
CA ASN A 258 -19.34 2.49 3.99
C ASN A 258 -19.49 1.67 2.69
N MET A 259 -18.72 2.03 1.65
CA MET A 259 -18.77 1.35 0.36
C MET A 259 -18.34 -0.11 0.55
N TYR A 260 -19.20 -1.01 0.07
CA TYR A 260 -19.02 -2.44 0.15
C TYR A 260 -19.24 -3.05 -1.23
N PHE A 261 -18.26 -3.78 -1.75
CA PHE A 261 -18.42 -4.58 -2.96
C PHE A 261 -19.11 -5.89 -2.61
N GLY A 262 -20.43 -5.95 -2.78
CA GLY A 262 -21.16 -7.21 -2.61
C GLY A 262 -20.74 -8.26 -3.63
N ALA A 263 -20.88 -9.54 -3.27
CA ALA A 263 -20.80 -10.65 -4.22
C ALA A 263 -21.85 -10.40 -5.34
N GLY A 264 -21.38 -10.07 -6.54
CA GLY A 264 -22.22 -9.72 -7.69
C GLY A 264 -22.31 -8.23 -8.06
N ALA A 265 -21.66 -7.32 -7.33
CA ALA A 265 -21.36 -6.00 -7.88
C ALA A 265 -20.30 -6.17 -8.97
N SER A 266 -20.75 -6.23 -10.23
CA SER A 266 -19.85 -6.27 -11.36
C SER A 266 -19.08 -4.94 -11.40
N LEU A 267 -17.76 -5.00 -11.33
CA LEU A 267 -16.86 -3.91 -11.74
C LEU A 267 -16.95 -3.63 -13.25
N VAL A 268 -17.71 -4.46 -13.97
CA VAL A 268 -17.89 -4.49 -15.43
C VAL A 268 -19.18 -3.81 -15.85
N ASP A 269 -19.68 -2.84 -15.09
CA ASP A 269 -20.40 -1.77 -15.79
C ASP A 269 -19.31 -0.81 -16.23
N ASP A 270 -18.90 -0.93 -17.49
CA ASP A 270 -17.69 -0.41 -18.16
C ASP A 270 -17.56 1.13 -18.14
N SER A 271 -18.36 1.78 -17.29
CA SER A 271 -18.37 3.20 -16.94
C SER A 271 -17.98 3.47 -15.47
N GLN A 272 -17.71 2.44 -14.66
CA GLN A 272 -17.23 2.58 -13.29
C GLN A 272 -15.76 3.01 -13.29
N GLU A 273 -15.62 4.32 -13.29
CA GLU A 273 -14.40 5.06 -13.09
C GLU A 273 -13.60 4.55 -11.88
N ALA A 274 -12.29 4.36 -12.06
CA ALA A 274 -11.37 3.76 -11.10
C ALA A 274 -11.41 4.40 -9.70
N HIS A 275 -11.78 5.67 -9.61
CA HIS A 275 -11.90 6.34 -8.32
C HIS A 275 -13.07 5.80 -7.48
N SER A 276 -14.11 5.23 -8.10
CA SER A 276 -15.19 4.52 -7.40
C SER A 276 -14.70 3.22 -6.76
N GLY A 277 -13.97 2.40 -7.53
CA GLY A 277 -13.27 1.22 -7.03
C GLY A 277 -12.28 1.56 -5.90
N GLY A 278 -11.50 2.61 -6.12
CA GLY A 278 -10.53 3.13 -5.18
C GLY A 278 -11.12 3.60 -3.84
N MET A 279 -12.37 4.04 -3.78
CA MET A 279 -13.00 4.44 -2.51
C MET A 279 -13.12 3.28 -1.52
N ALA A 280 -13.35 2.05 -1.98
CA ALA A 280 -13.42 0.90 -1.09
C ALA A 280 -12.04 0.33 -0.78
N VAL A 281 -11.08 0.34 -1.72
CA VAL A 281 -9.68 0.01 -1.42
C VAL A 281 -9.09 0.98 -0.39
N GLY A 282 -9.18 2.28 -0.65
CA GLY A 282 -8.70 3.32 0.27
C GLY A 282 -9.44 3.30 1.60
N GLY A 283 -10.75 3.03 1.57
CA GLY A 283 -11.58 2.85 2.77
C GLY A 283 -11.12 1.66 3.63
N ALA A 284 -10.80 0.51 3.01
CA ALA A 284 -10.28 -0.65 3.73
C ALA A 284 -8.93 -0.36 4.38
N LEU A 285 -8.02 0.32 3.68
CA LEU A 285 -6.71 0.69 4.23
C LEU A 285 -6.86 1.72 5.36
N TYR A 286 -7.81 2.65 5.24
CA TYR A 286 -8.17 3.57 6.31
C TYR A 286 -8.70 2.80 7.54
N ASP A 287 -9.67 1.90 7.38
CA ASP A 287 -10.21 1.09 8.48
C ASP A 287 -9.11 0.29 9.18
N LEU A 288 -8.21 -0.32 8.40
CA LEU A 288 -7.05 -1.03 8.93
C LEU A 288 -6.14 -0.08 9.73
N SER A 289 -5.89 1.12 9.24
CA SER A 289 -5.04 2.10 9.93
C SER A 289 -5.64 2.58 11.25
N VAL A 290 -6.97 2.72 11.31
CA VAL A 290 -7.71 3.04 12.53
C VAL A 290 -7.64 1.87 13.51
N ALA A 291 -7.89 0.64 13.04
CA ALA A 291 -7.83 -0.57 13.87
C ALA A 291 -6.43 -0.81 14.48
N LEU A 292 -5.37 -0.45 13.75
CA LEU A 292 -3.98 -0.58 14.21
C LEU A 292 -3.43 0.69 14.87
N ASN A 293 -4.19 1.79 14.87
CA ASN A 293 -3.75 3.13 15.29
C ASN A 293 -2.38 3.51 14.69
N SER A 294 -2.16 3.19 13.42
CA SER A 294 -0.85 3.37 12.77
C SER A 294 -0.95 3.47 11.25
N PRO A 295 -1.26 4.67 10.70
CA PRO A 295 -1.22 4.90 9.25
C PRO A 295 0.19 4.65 8.66
N LEU A 296 1.25 4.93 9.43
CA LEU A 296 2.62 4.67 9.01
C LEU A 296 2.89 3.17 8.85
N TYR A 297 2.39 2.33 9.75
CA TYR A 297 2.54 0.89 9.64
C TYR A 297 1.77 0.32 8.44
N VAL A 298 0.52 0.77 8.24
CA VAL A 298 -0.25 0.35 7.06
C VAL A 298 0.42 0.79 5.76
N SER A 299 1.03 1.99 5.73
CA SER A 299 1.84 2.41 4.58
C SER A 299 3.04 1.49 4.33
N LYS A 300 3.75 1.05 5.39
CA LYS A 300 4.82 0.05 5.28
C LYS A 300 4.31 -1.28 4.71
N LEU A 301 3.15 -1.76 5.16
CA LEU A 301 2.52 -2.97 4.64
C LEU A 301 2.21 -2.83 3.15
N VAL A 302 1.59 -1.73 2.73
CA VAL A 302 1.23 -1.48 1.32
C VAL A 302 2.48 -1.44 0.45
N LEU A 303 3.52 -0.69 0.85
CA LEU A 303 4.77 -0.61 0.11
C LEU A 303 5.46 -1.98 -0.02
N GLN A 304 5.46 -2.77 1.05
CA GLN A 304 6.04 -4.11 1.04
C GLN A 304 5.22 -5.07 0.16
N ALA A 305 3.89 -5.03 0.24
CA ALA A 305 2.99 -5.83 -0.56
C ALA A 305 3.17 -5.55 -2.06
N LEU A 306 3.23 -4.27 -2.46
CA LEU A 306 3.40 -3.87 -3.86
C LEU A 306 4.78 -4.25 -4.43
N ARG A 307 5.84 -4.29 -3.60
CA ARG A 307 7.17 -4.77 -4.04
C ARG A 307 7.19 -6.25 -4.36
N GLU A 308 6.37 -7.03 -3.68
CA GLU A 308 6.36 -8.49 -3.79
C GLU A 308 5.33 -9.02 -4.79
N LEU A 309 4.34 -8.19 -5.14
CA LEU A 309 3.25 -8.56 -6.02
C LEU A 309 3.52 -8.04 -7.43
N PRO A 310 3.84 -8.91 -8.41
CA PRO A 310 3.96 -8.49 -9.80
C PRO A 310 2.66 -7.85 -10.28
N ARG A 311 2.72 -6.79 -11.10
CA ARG A 311 1.54 -6.05 -11.55
C ARG A 311 0.46 -6.95 -12.15
N LYS A 312 0.86 -7.94 -12.95
CA LYS A 312 -0.05 -8.93 -13.58
C LYS A 312 -0.87 -9.77 -12.60
N ARG A 313 -0.53 -9.72 -11.30
CA ARG A 313 -1.23 -10.41 -10.21
C ARG A 313 -1.94 -9.43 -9.27
N LEU A 314 -1.99 -8.14 -9.62
CA LEU A 314 -2.60 -7.10 -8.80
C LEU A 314 -4.13 -7.08 -8.94
N THR A 315 -4.74 -8.17 -8.48
CA THR A 315 -6.19 -8.26 -8.23
C THR A 315 -6.47 -7.91 -6.77
N TYR A 316 -7.73 -7.68 -6.38
CA TYR A 316 -8.03 -7.42 -4.96
C TYR A 316 -7.62 -8.57 -4.03
N LEU A 317 -7.85 -9.82 -4.45
CA LEU A 317 -7.40 -10.99 -3.69
C LEU A 317 -5.87 -11.08 -3.63
N GLY A 318 -5.20 -10.83 -4.76
CA GLY A 318 -3.74 -10.79 -4.82
C GLY A 318 -3.16 -9.73 -3.88
N PHE A 319 -3.75 -8.53 -3.88
CA PHE A 319 -3.36 -7.43 -3.00
C PHE A 319 -3.56 -7.77 -1.52
N MET A 320 -4.71 -8.36 -1.14
CA MET A 320 -4.95 -8.83 0.23
C MET A 320 -3.93 -9.88 0.66
N ASN A 321 -3.68 -10.91 -0.17
CA ASN A 321 -2.68 -11.95 0.14
C ASN A 321 -1.28 -11.34 0.29
N ALA A 322 -0.92 -10.36 -0.54
CA ALA A 322 0.34 -9.64 -0.45
C ALA A 322 0.45 -8.80 0.83
N LEU A 323 -0.63 -8.18 1.31
CA LEU A 323 -0.65 -7.47 2.60
C LEU A 323 -0.42 -8.43 3.77
N VAL A 324 -1.06 -9.60 3.77
CA VAL A 324 -0.83 -10.63 4.80
C VAL A 324 0.60 -11.16 4.75
N ALA A 325 1.15 -11.38 3.56
CA ALA A 325 2.55 -11.78 3.39
C ALA A 325 3.52 -10.69 3.88
N ALA A 326 3.22 -9.42 3.60
CA ALA A 326 3.98 -8.28 4.12
C ALA A 326 3.95 -8.23 5.66
N ASP A 327 2.80 -8.47 6.29
CA ASP A 327 2.67 -8.53 7.75
C ASP A 327 3.44 -9.72 8.34
N ASN A 328 3.46 -10.86 7.67
CA ASN A 328 4.30 -12.00 8.05
C ASN A 328 5.78 -11.62 8.12
N ARG A 329 6.29 -10.81 7.18
CA ARG A 329 7.69 -10.37 7.18
C ARG A 329 7.98 -9.26 8.19
N LEU A 330 7.08 -8.28 8.29
CA LEU A 330 7.30 -7.10 9.12
C LEU A 330 6.96 -7.33 10.60
N ASN A 331 6.06 -8.27 10.90
CA ASN A 331 5.48 -8.43 12.22
C ASN A 331 5.00 -9.87 12.52
N ASN A 332 5.59 -10.88 11.87
CA ASN A 332 5.28 -12.30 12.06
C ASN A 332 3.79 -12.66 11.94
N GLY A 333 3.02 -11.89 11.15
CA GLY A 333 1.62 -12.22 10.84
C GLY A 333 0.62 -11.83 11.93
N ALA A 334 1.07 -11.11 12.97
CA ALA A 334 0.23 -10.81 14.12
C ALA A 334 -1.00 -9.93 13.79
N ARG A 335 -1.07 -9.34 12.59
CA ARG A 335 -2.19 -8.50 12.13
C ARG A 335 -2.96 -9.12 10.97
N ALA A 336 -2.70 -10.37 10.60
CA ALA A 336 -3.38 -11.03 9.49
C ALA A 336 -4.91 -10.95 9.58
N ASP A 337 -5.49 -11.18 10.77
CA ASP A 337 -6.94 -11.11 10.98
C ASP A 337 -7.49 -9.69 10.84
N ALA A 338 -6.74 -8.66 11.25
CA ALA A 338 -7.14 -7.27 11.09
C ALA A 338 -7.11 -6.85 9.62
N ILE A 339 -6.09 -7.28 8.87
CA ILE A 339 -5.96 -7.05 7.42
C ILE A 339 -7.14 -7.69 6.70
N ARG A 340 -7.40 -8.96 7.00
CA ARG A 340 -8.54 -9.72 6.48
C ARG A 340 -9.86 -9.02 6.82
N GLY A 341 -10.10 -8.73 8.09
CA GLY A 341 -11.31 -8.04 8.54
C GLY A 341 -11.54 -6.71 7.80
N ALA A 342 -10.52 -5.86 7.67
CA ALA A 342 -10.65 -4.57 7.02
C ALA A 342 -11.00 -4.68 5.53
N LEU A 343 -10.30 -5.53 4.77
CA LEU A 343 -10.58 -5.70 3.34
C LEU A 343 -11.90 -6.46 3.10
N GLY A 344 -12.23 -7.42 3.96
CA GLY A 344 -13.47 -8.20 3.91
C GLY A 344 -14.71 -7.35 4.21
N ASN A 345 -14.62 -6.45 5.19
CA ASN A 345 -15.68 -5.48 5.52
C ASN A 345 -16.00 -4.50 4.39
N ARG A 346 -15.13 -4.40 3.38
CA ARG A 346 -15.34 -3.59 2.17
C ARG A 346 -15.66 -4.46 0.94
N GLY A 347 -15.74 -5.78 1.10
CA GLY A 347 -16.06 -6.70 0.01
C GLY A 347 -14.94 -6.86 -1.03
N LEU A 348 -13.71 -6.44 -0.70
CA LEU A 348 -12.56 -6.54 -1.61
C LEU A 348 -12.09 -7.98 -1.79
N TYR A 349 -12.49 -8.86 -0.89
CA TYR A 349 -12.39 -10.30 -1.10
C TYR A 349 -13.53 -10.97 -0.34
N GLU A 350 -13.96 -12.13 -0.83
CA GLU A 350 -15.00 -12.88 -0.15
C GLU A 350 -14.42 -13.54 1.11
N THR A 351 -14.79 -13.03 2.28
CA THR A 351 -14.58 -13.68 3.58
C THR A 351 -15.44 -14.95 3.77
N GLY A 352 -16.17 -15.37 2.73
CA GLY A 352 -17.42 -16.09 2.87
C GLY A 352 -17.56 -17.38 2.08
N LEU A 353 -16.62 -17.77 1.22
CA LEU A 353 -16.61 -19.15 0.72
C LEU A 353 -16.03 -20.07 1.80
N ARG A 354 -16.77 -20.21 2.90
CA ARG A 354 -16.65 -21.35 3.79
C ARG A 354 -17.20 -22.53 2.99
N TYR A 355 -16.31 -23.26 2.33
CA TYR A 355 -16.67 -24.58 1.84
C TYR A 355 -16.86 -25.47 3.07
N SER A 356 -18.10 -25.83 3.39
CA SER A 356 -18.33 -26.94 4.31
C SER A 356 -18.30 -28.21 3.48
N ALA A 357 -17.32 -29.06 3.75
CA ALA A 357 -17.33 -30.42 3.23
C ALA A 357 -18.18 -31.28 4.16
N SER A 358 -19.34 -31.73 3.68
CA SER A 358 -20.17 -32.70 4.39
C SER A 358 -20.05 -34.06 3.71
N ILE A 359 -19.80 -35.12 4.49
CA ILE A 359 -19.87 -36.49 3.99
C ILE A 359 -21.33 -36.94 4.08
N SER A 360 -21.95 -37.24 2.94
CA SER A 360 -23.27 -37.86 2.87
C SER A 360 -23.16 -39.33 2.47
N ILE A 361 -23.88 -40.19 3.19
CA ILE A 361 -24.03 -41.62 2.86
C ILE A 361 -25.42 -41.78 2.21
N PRO A 362 -25.51 -42.17 0.93
CA PRO A 362 -26.80 -42.43 0.27
C PRO A 362 -27.62 -43.46 1.07
N GLY A 363 -28.87 -43.12 1.39
CA GLY A 363 -29.80 -43.97 2.15
C GLY A 363 -29.67 -43.89 3.67
N ALA A 364 -29.02 -42.87 4.22
CA ALA A 364 -29.14 -42.49 5.63
C ALA A 364 -29.86 -41.13 5.70
N GLU A 365 -31.17 -41.13 5.92
CA GLU A 365 -32.00 -39.90 5.88
C GLU A 365 -31.92 -39.03 7.15
N GLU A 366 -31.00 -39.29 8.07
CA GLU A 366 -30.78 -38.42 9.25
C GLU A 366 -29.42 -37.73 9.22
N TYR A 367 -29.48 -36.40 9.19
CA TYR A 367 -28.36 -35.49 9.37
C TYR A 367 -27.64 -35.80 10.70
N MET A 368 -26.37 -36.20 10.64
CA MET A 368 -25.50 -36.27 11.82
C MET A 368 -24.40 -35.23 11.73
N THR A 369 -24.46 -34.22 12.60
CA THR A 369 -23.27 -33.50 13.08
C THR A 369 -22.53 -34.44 14.05
N MET A 370 -21.25 -34.70 13.77
CA MET A 370 -20.35 -35.61 14.52
C MET A 370 -20.40 -35.42 16.06
N PRO A 371 -20.12 -36.46 16.89
CA PRO A 371 -19.23 -37.61 16.63
C PRO A 371 -19.84 -39.01 16.83
N GLY A 372 -19.35 -39.97 16.03
CA GLY A 372 -19.72 -41.40 16.08
C GLY A 372 -20.27 -41.94 14.75
N LEU A 373 -19.48 -41.86 13.68
CA LEU A 373 -19.89 -42.33 12.35
C LEU A 373 -19.64 -43.84 12.22
N LYS A 374 -20.70 -44.65 12.16
CA LYS A 374 -20.57 -46.09 11.90
C LYS A 374 -20.55 -46.36 10.39
N ILE A 375 -19.44 -46.91 9.89
CA ILE A 375 -19.22 -47.19 8.47
C ILE A 375 -19.97 -48.46 8.04
N ILE A 376 -20.63 -48.43 6.87
CA ILE A 376 -21.19 -49.62 6.22
C ILE A 376 -20.30 -49.93 4.99
N PRO A 377 -19.71 -51.14 4.88
CA PRO A 377 -18.94 -51.57 3.71
C PRO A 377 -19.76 -51.48 2.41
N ASP A 378 -19.08 -51.37 1.28
CA ASP A 378 -19.66 -51.37 -0.07
C ASP A 378 -20.66 -50.24 -0.36
N ARG A 379 -20.72 -49.21 0.51
CA ARG A 379 -21.46 -47.98 0.24
C ARG A 379 -20.56 -46.94 -0.44
N ARG A 380 -21.18 -46.17 -1.34
CA ARG A 380 -20.59 -44.98 -1.95
C ARG A 380 -20.66 -43.84 -0.94
N TYR A 381 -19.52 -43.28 -0.56
CA TYR A 381 -19.46 -42.07 0.26
C TYR A 381 -19.36 -40.87 -0.67
N VAL A 382 -20.10 -39.82 -0.39
CA VAL A 382 -20.06 -38.59 -1.19
C VAL A 382 -19.61 -37.44 -0.29
N ILE A 383 -18.46 -36.84 -0.60
CA ILE A 383 -18.09 -35.55 -0.02
C ILE A 383 -18.76 -34.47 -0.87
N LYS A 384 -19.74 -33.79 -0.29
CA LYS A 384 -20.35 -32.61 -0.90
C LYS A 384 -19.59 -31.39 -0.42
N PHE A 385 -19.04 -30.63 -1.37
CA PHE A 385 -18.59 -29.27 -1.09
C PHE A 385 -19.79 -28.35 -1.25
N ASN A 386 -20.42 -28.03 -0.12
CA ASN A 386 -21.45 -27.01 -0.12
C ASN A 386 -20.75 -25.65 0.04
N LEU A 387 -21.07 -24.72 -0.86
CA LEU A 387 -20.86 -23.30 -0.58
C LEU A 387 -21.77 -23.01 0.62
N ALA A 388 -21.20 -22.74 1.80
CA ALA A 388 -22.03 -22.34 2.93
C ALA A 388 -22.86 -21.12 2.50
N ASP A 389 -24.15 -21.11 2.84
CA ASP A 389 -25.11 -20.07 2.49
C ASP A 389 -24.62 -18.69 2.97
N GLY A 390 -23.80 -18.04 2.13
CA GLY A 390 -23.30 -16.70 2.32
C GLY A 390 -24.36 -15.72 1.83
N PHE A 391 -25.25 -15.34 2.74
CA PHE A 391 -26.35 -14.37 2.61
C PHE A 391 -27.56 -14.80 1.75
N PRO A 392 -28.80 -14.74 2.32
CA PRO A 392 -30.00 -15.03 1.56
C PRO A 392 -30.25 -13.93 0.51
N GLY A 393 -30.29 -14.31 -0.78
CA GLY A 393 -31.04 -13.54 -1.78
C GLY A 393 -30.39 -13.25 -3.13
N ARG A 394 -29.14 -13.67 -3.42
CA ARG A 394 -28.59 -13.51 -4.78
C ARG A 394 -27.68 -14.67 -5.20
N PRO A 395 -27.88 -15.27 -6.39
CA PRO A 395 -26.98 -16.28 -6.92
C PRO A 395 -25.61 -15.67 -7.25
N PRO A 396 -24.50 -16.42 -7.07
CA PRO A 396 -23.18 -16.00 -7.54
C PRO A 396 -23.22 -15.75 -9.06
N SER A 397 -22.66 -14.64 -9.53
CA SER A 397 -22.68 -14.29 -10.95
C SER A 397 -21.78 -15.22 -11.79
N SER A 398 -22.07 -15.32 -13.08
CA SER A 398 -21.43 -16.18 -14.09
C SER A 398 -19.94 -15.88 -14.39
N LEU A 399 -19.28 -15.06 -13.57
CA LEU A 399 -17.93 -14.54 -13.83
C LEU A 399 -16.81 -15.19 -13.00
N PHE A 400 -17.09 -16.24 -12.23
CA PHE A 400 -16.05 -17.09 -11.65
C PHE A 400 -15.38 -17.93 -12.75
N LYS A 401 -14.45 -17.33 -13.50
CA LYS A 401 -13.56 -18.03 -14.44
C LYS A 401 -12.45 -18.82 -13.74
N ASN A 402 -12.32 -18.68 -12.43
CA ASN A 402 -11.34 -19.43 -11.65
C ASN A 402 -11.82 -20.87 -11.48
N ARG A 403 -11.04 -21.82 -12.02
CA ARG A 403 -11.21 -23.24 -11.69
C ARG A 403 -10.89 -23.43 -10.22
N ILE A 404 -11.83 -23.98 -9.46
CA ILE A 404 -11.55 -24.49 -8.12
C ILE A 404 -10.83 -25.80 -8.33
N ARG A 405 -9.69 -25.98 -7.66
CA ARG A 405 -8.98 -27.25 -7.65
C ARG A 405 -9.21 -27.91 -6.29
N ALA A 406 -9.98 -28.97 -6.26
CA ALA A 406 -10.13 -29.79 -5.06
C ALA A 406 -9.09 -30.92 -5.08
N TRP A 407 -8.45 -31.14 -3.94
CA TRP A 407 -7.56 -32.25 -3.67
C TRP A 407 -8.14 -33.07 -2.53
N LEU A 408 -8.22 -34.38 -2.72
CA LEU A 408 -8.54 -35.32 -1.66
C LEU A 408 -7.42 -36.35 -1.58
N SER A 409 -6.81 -36.48 -0.41
CA SER A 409 -5.79 -37.50 -0.14
C SER A 409 -6.18 -38.36 1.05
N VAL A 410 -5.79 -39.62 0.96
CA VAL A 410 -5.70 -40.53 2.09
C VAL A 410 -4.33 -40.30 2.72
N ARG A 411 -4.30 -39.97 4.02
CA ARG A 411 -3.04 -39.78 4.77
C ARG A 411 -2.53 -41.06 5.40
N SER A 412 -3.45 -41.93 5.79
CA SER A 412 -3.16 -43.28 6.27
C SER A 412 -4.45 -44.10 6.23
N CYS A 413 -4.33 -45.38 5.91
CA CYS A 413 -5.39 -46.37 6.11
C CYS A 413 -4.77 -47.65 6.65
N ASN A 414 -5.16 -48.07 7.86
CA ASN A 414 -4.75 -49.38 8.34
C ASN A 414 -5.60 -50.45 7.64
N ARG A 415 -4.99 -51.26 6.78
CA ARG A 415 -5.57 -52.48 6.16
C ARG A 415 -6.65 -52.28 5.09
N SER A 416 -6.77 -51.11 4.47
CA SER A 416 -7.78 -50.84 3.42
C SER A 416 -7.18 -50.15 2.21
N SER A 417 -7.76 -50.37 1.03
CA SER A 417 -7.47 -49.58 -0.18
C SER A 417 -8.66 -48.68 -0.54
N ALA A 418 -8.43 -47.38 -0.69
CA ALA A 418 -9.44 -46.44 -1.15
C ALA A 418 -9.49 -46.38 -2.68
N VAL A 419 -10.69 -46.50 -3.26
CA VAL A 419 -10.91 -46.41 -4.71
C VAL A 419 -11.77 -45.18 -5.02
N PHE A 420 -11.27 -44.32 -5.90
CA PHE A 420 -11.95 -43.09 -6.31
C PHE A 420 -12.54 -43.27 -7.71
N SER A 421 -13.86 -43.20 -7.82
CA SER A 421 -14.62 -43.14 -9.08
C SER A 421 -14.08 -44.03 -10.24
N GLY A 422 -13.74 -45.28 -9.96
CA GLY A 422 -13.28 -46.24 -10.98
C GLY A 422 -11.80 -46.18 -11.35
N GLN A 423 -10.99 -45.30 -10.74
CA GLN A 423 -9.53 -45.37 -10.80
C GLN A 423 -8.98 -45.92 -9.48
N LYS A 424 -8.26 -47.05 -9.57
CA LYS A 424 -7.60 -47.70 -8.44
C LYS A 424 -6.36 -46.87 -8.06
N LEU A 425 -6.38 -46.21 -6.90
CA LEU A 425 -5.17 -45.69 -6.30
C LEU A 425 -4.42 -46.87 -5.65
N VAL A 426 -3.10 -46.86 -5.80
CA VAL A 426 -2.20 -47.97 -5.48
C VAL A 426 -2.38 -48.41 -4.02
N SER A 427 -2.39 -49.71 -3.79
CA SER A 427 -2.50 -50.33 -2.46
C SER A 427 -1.35 -49.91 -1.55
N ALA A 428 -1.65 -49.70 -0.26
CA ALA A 428 -0.63 -49.71 0.78
C ALA A 428 0.09 -51.07 0.74
N GLY A 429 1.42 -51.06 0.63
CA GLY A 429 2.22 -52.26 0.90
C GLY A 429 2.20 -52.57 2.39
N ASP A 430 2.34 -53.85 2.75
CA ASP A 430 2.33 -54.34 4.14
C ASP A 430 3.47 -53.77 5.03
N ASP A 431 4.33 -52.89 4.51
CA ASP A 431 5.52 -52.36 5.18
C ASP A 431 5.40 -50.93 5.73
N GLY A 432 4.25 -50.26 5.55
CA GLY A 432 4.01 -48.92 6.11
C GLY A 432 4.78 -47.79 5.42
N SER A 433 5.34 -48.00 4.22
CA SER A 433 5.93 -46.92 3.42
C SER A 433 4.92 -46.35 2.42
N GLU A 434 4.32 -45.20 2.72
CA GLU A 434 3.39 -44.50 1.81
C GLU A 434 4.07 -43.38 1.00
N ALA A 435 3.76 -43.32 -0.30
CA ALA A 435 3.68 -42.06 -1.03
C ALA A 435 2.20 -41.61 -1.03
N PRO A 436 1.87 -40.37 -0.62
CA PRO A 436 0.47 -39.93 -0.56
C PRO A 436 -0.15 -39.91 -1.96
N GLY A 437 -1.10 -40.81 -2.21
CA GLY A 437 -1.97 -40.79 -3.38
C GLY A 437 -3.04 -39.72 -3.22
N GLY A 438 -3.10 -38.78 -4.14
CA GLY A 438 -4.16 -37.76 -4.20
C GLY A 438 -4.72 -37.64 -5.61
N MET A 439 -5.99 -37.21 -5.71
CA MET A 439 -6.64 -36.94 -6.98
C MET A 439 -6.99 -35.45 -7.07
N TYR A 440 -6.71 -34.86 -8.23
CA TYR A 440 -7.07 -33.47 -8.55
C TYR A 440 -8.37 -33.43 -9.34
N PHE A 441 -9.25 -32.51 -8.96
CA PHE A 441 -10.45 -32.18 -9.72
C PHE A 441 -10.45 -30.70 -10.05
N ASP A 442 -10.48 -30.37 -11.34
CA ASP A 442 -10.73 -29.00 -11.82
C ASP A 442 -12.25 -28.81 -11.91
N ILE A 443 -12.77 -27.90 -11.09
CA ILE A 443 -14.20 -27.71 -10.86
C ILE A 443 -14.61 -26.30 -11.30
N PRO A 444 -15.70 -26.14 -12.08
CA PRO A 444 -16.32 -24.85 -12.30
C PRO A 444 -16.92 -24.32 -11.00
N ALA A 445 -16.62 -23.07 -10.62
CA ALA A 445 -16.94 -22.51 -9.30
C ALA A 445 -18.45 -22.42 -8.94
N PHE A 446 -19.33 -22.67 -9.90
CA PHE A 446 -20.79 -22.56 -9.78
C PHE A 446 -21.52 -23.90 -9.59
N ALA A 447 -20.80 -25.02 -9.57
CA ALA A 447 -21.40 -26.32 -9.29
C ALA A 447 -21.05 -26.77 -7.87
N GLY A 448 -22.06 -27.12 -7.06
CA GLY A 448 -21.81 -28.00 -5.91
C GLY A 448 -21.20 -29.30 -6.45
N VAL A 449 -20.04 -29.67 -5.95
CA VAL A 449 -19.35 -30.89 -6.41
C VAL A 449 -19.49 -31.98 -5.37
N GLU A 450 -19.95 -33.12 -5.89
CA GLU A 450 -20.04 -34.38 -5.20
C GLU A 450 -18.84 -35.24 -5.59
N LEU A 451 -17.85 -35.35 -4.72
CA LEU A 451 -16.76 -36.31 -4.88
C LEU A 451 -17.18 -37.64 -4.25
N GLY A 452 -17.46 -38.62 -5.10
CA GLY A 452 -17.79 -39.97 -4.67
C GLY A 452 -16.54 -40.84 -4.51
N PHE A 453 -16.40 -41.51 -3.38
CA PHE A 453 -15.38 -42.55 -3.17
C PHE A 453 -16.00 -43.80 -2.57
N SER A 454 -15.35 -44.95 -2.80
CA SER A 454 -15.70 -46.21 -2.15
C SER A 454 -14.48 -46.81 -1.49
N LEU A 455 -14.67 -47.34 -0.29
CA LEU A 455 -13.65 -48.14 0.40
C LEU A 455 -13.87 -49.59 -0.02
N GLN A 456 -12.86 -50.20 -0.65
CA GLN A 456 -12.89 -51.64 -0.92
C GLN A 456 -12.36 -52.37 0.33
N GLN A 457 -13.02 -53.49 0.64
CA GLN A 457 -12.88 -54.34 1.84
C GLN A 457 -11.51 -54.29 2.55
N GLY A 458 -11.60 -54.18 3.88
CA GLY A 458 -10.48 -54.17 4.81
C GLY A 458 -10.81 -53.25 5.98
N TYR A 459 -10.75 -53.76 7.21
CA TYR A 459 -11.16 -53.05 8.43
C TYR A 459 -9.97 -52.28 9.02
N GLY A 460 -10.11 -50.96 9.12
CA GLY A 460 -9.25 -50.14 9.98
C GLY A 460 -9.53 -48.65 9.86
N ASN A 461 -8.89 -47.89 10.76
CA ASN A 461 -9.02 -46.44 10.81
C ASN A 461 -8.31 -45.80 9.61
N CYS A 462 -8.97 -44.83 9.01
CA CYS A 462 -8.44 -44.07 7.88
C CYS A 462 -8.51 -42.57 8.17
N ASP A 463 -7.40 -41.87 7.93
CA ASP A 463 -7.34 -40.41 8.01
C ASP A 463 -7.35 -39.84 6.59
N PHE A 464 -8.30 -38.95 6.33
CA PHE A 464 -8.44 -38.25 5.05
C PHE A 464 -8.15 -36.77 5.22
N GLU A 465 -7.68 -36.16 4.14
CA GLU A 465 -7.48 -34.74 4.05
C GLU A 465 -8.08 -34.22 2.75
N ALA A 466 -9.07 -33.34 2.87
CA ALA A 466 -9.58 -32.57 1.74
C ALA A 466 -8.95 -31.18 1.78
N SER A 467 -8.42 -30.74 0.65
CA SER A 467 -7.87 -29.40 0.45
C SER A 467 -8.55 -28.76 -0.76
N VAL A 468 -8.94 -27.49 -0.62
CA VAL A 468 -9.53 -26.70 -1.71
C VAL A 468 -8.57 -25.59 -2.07
N TYR A 469 -8.22 -25.50 -3.34
CA TYR A 469 -7.36 -24.47 -3.90
C TYR A 469 -8.15 -23.59 -4.88
N ILE A 470 -7.84 -22.30 -4.91
CA ILE A 470 -8.28 -21.38 -5.96
C ILE A 470 -7.02 -20.94 -6.69
N GLY A 471 -6.88 -21.35 -7.96
CA GLY A 471 -5.59 -21.27 -8.64
C GLY A 471 -4.54 -22.16 -7.96
N ASN A 472 -3.47 -21.56 -7.44
CA ASN A 472 -2.41 -22.27 -6.69
C ASN A 472 -2.48 -22.04 -5.17
N ASP A 473 -3.42 -21.21 -4.70
CA ASP A 473 -3.51 -20.83 -3.29
C ASP A 473 -4.44 -21.78 -2.54
N LEU A 474 -3.98 -22.32 -1.40
CA LEU A 474 -4.79 -23.17 -0.51
C LEU A 474 -5.79 -22.30 0.24
N VAL A 475 -7.08 -22.55 0.04
CA VAL A 475 -8.19 -21.74 0.60
C VAL A 475 -8.89 -22.44 1.76
N SER A 476 -8.99 -23.77 1.71
CA SER A 476 -9.54 -24.57 2.81
C SER A 476 -8.82 -25.90 2.93
N LYS A 477 -8.73 -26.41 4.16
CA LYS A 477 -8.10 -27.68 4.48
C LYS A 477 -8.83 -28.32 5.64
N GLU A 478 -9.49 -29.44 5.38
CA GLU A 478 -10.27 -30.19 6.36
C GLU A 478 -9.70 -31.59 6.52
N LYS A 479 -9.63 -32.04 7.77
CA LYS A 479 -9.22 -33.40 8.13
C LYS A 479 -10.43 -34.19 8.56
N PHE A 480 -10.54 -35.41 8.05
CA PHE A 480 -11.60 -36.33 8.43
C PHE A 480 -10.95 -37.59 9.00
N GLU A 481 -11.42 -38.00 10.16
CA GLU A 481 -11.08 -39.30 10.70
C GLU A 481 -12.27 -40.23 10.48
N LEU A 482 -12.03 -41.32 9.78
CA LEU A 482 -12.94 -42.45 9.72
C LEU A 482 -12.43 -43.47 10.74
N ARG A 483 -13.13 -43.53 11.87
CA ARG A 483 -12.92 -44.49 12.95
C ARG A 483 -13.99 -45.57 12.88
N GLU A 484 -13.62 -46.78 13.28
CA GLU A 484 -14.53 -47.94 13.37
C GLU A 484 -15.62 -47.78 14.44
#